data_AF-A0A4R2PYF6-F1
#
_entry.id   AF-A0A4R2PYF6-F1
#
_cell.length_a   1.000
_cell.length_b   1.000
_cell.length_c   1.000
_cell.angle_alpha   90.00
_cell.angle_beta   90.00
_cell.angle_gamma   90.00
#
_symmetry.space_group_name_H-M   'P 1'
#
loop_
_entity.id
_entity.type
_entity.pdbx_description
1 polymer ?
#
loop_
_entity_poly.entity_id
_entity_poly.type
_entity_poly.pdbx_seq_one_letter_code
_entity_poly.pdbx_strand_id
1 'polypeptide(L)' 'MLISLHKQAASTPEIRAAIQASTEPAWLVAERYGIAEQTVWKWRNRDDIHDRSHTPHRL' A
#
# COMPACT_ATOMS: atom_id res chain seq x y z
N MET A 1 -11.44 1.98 11.16
CA MET A 1 -10.40 3.01 11.44
C MET A 1 -10.70 4.24 10.62
N LEU A 2 -10.59 5.45 11.19
CA LEU A 2 -10.60 6.68 10.40
C LEU A 2 -9.24 6.79 9.71
N ILE A 3 -9.22 6.59 8.40
CA ILE A 3 -7.99 6.64 7.60
C ILE A 3 -7.98 8.02 6.95
N SER A 4 -7.09 8.91 7.40
CA SER A 4 -6.94 10.23 6.80
C SER A 4 -6.11 10.11 5.52
N LEU A 5 -6.78 9.72 4.43
CA LEU A 5 -6.17 9.58 3.12
C LEU A 5 -6.45 10.82 2.26
N HIS A 6 -5.46 11.26 1.49
CA HIS A 6 -5.68 12.30 0.50
C HIS A 6 -6.67 11.83 -0.57
N LYS A 7 -7.54 12.73 -1.05
CA LYS A 7 -8.62 12.41 -2.01
C LYS A 7 -8.13 11.74 -3.31
N GLN A 8 -6.90 12.03 -3.72
CA GLN A 8 -6.29 11.51 -4.95
C GLN A 8 -5.25 10.41 -4.70
N ALA A 9 -5.18 9.86 -3.48
CA ALA A 9 -4.22 8.80 -3.21
C ALA A 9 -4.61 7.50 -3.91
N ALA A 10 -3.76 7.04 -4.83
CA ALA A 10 -3.97 5.79 -5.55
C ALA A 10 -3.69 4.53 -4.70
N SER A 11 -2.88 4.63 -3.64
CA SER A 11 -2.54 3.50 -2.77
C SER A 11 -3.39 3.50 -1.50
N THR A 12 -4.66 3.15 -1.65
CA THR A 12 -5.58 2.98 -0.53
C THR A 12 -5.25 1.73 0.28
N PRO A 13 -5.65 1.63 1.56
CA PRO A 13 -5.45 0.42 2.37
C PRO A 13 -6.05 -0.85 1.75
N GLU A 14 -7.16 -0.73 1.03
CA GLU A 14 -7.76 -1.82 0.27
C GLU A 14 -6.84 -2.32 -0.84
N ILE A 15 -6.26 -1.41 -1.63
CA ILE A 15 -5.31 -1.75 -2.69
C ILE A 15 -4.03 -2.36 -2.09
N ARG A 16 -3.55 -1.84 -0.96
CA ARG A 16 -2.38 -2.39 -0.26
C ARG A 16 -2.61 -3.82 0.22
N ALA A 17 -3.79 -4.10 0.79
CA ALA A 17 -4.18 -5.45 1.19
C ALA A 17 -4.29 -6.39 -0.02
N ALA A 18 -4.86 -5.92 -1.14
CA ALA A 18 -4.93 -6.69 -2.37
C ALA A 18 -3.53 -7.00 -2.95
N ILE A 19 -2.60 -6.04 -2.89
CA ILE A 19 -1.20 -6.23 -3.30
C ILE A 19 -0.50 -7.30 -2.43
N GLN A 20 -0.69 -7.25 -1.11
CA GLN A 20 -0.10 -8.23 -0.19
C GLN A 20 -0.67 -9.65 -0.41
N ALA A 21 -1.96 -9.77 -0.70
CA ALA A 21 -2.60 -11.06 -0.95
C ALA A 21 -2.29 -11.63 -2.34
N SER A 22 -1.90 -10.80 -3.30
CA SER A 22 -1.66 -11.24 -4.68
C SER A 22 -0.28 -11.87 -4.85
N THR A 23 -0.24 -13.05 -5.48
CA THR A 23 0.98 -13.73 -5.96
C THR A 23 1.28 -13.45 -7.44
N GLU A 24 0.51 -12.57 -8.08
CA GLU A 24 0.65 -12.26 -9.51
C GLU A 24 1.97 -11.50 -9.80
N PRO A 25 2.43 -11.40 -11.05
CA PRO A 25 3.57 -10.57 -11.38
C PRO A 25 3.33 -9.08 -11.03
N ALA A 26 4.36 -8.36 -10.60
CA ALA A 26 4.21 -6.98 -10.15
C ALA A 26 3.70 -6.04 -11.26
N TRP A 27 4.14 -6.23 -12.51
CA TRP A 27 3.66 -5.47 -13.67
C TRP A 27 2.15 -5.59 -13.89
N LEU A 28 1.58 -6.79 -13.69
CA LEU A 28 0.15 -7.03 -13.86
C LEU A 28 -0.68 -6.34 -12.77
N VAL A 29 -0.20 -6.41 -11.53
CA VAL A 29 -0.83 -5.73 -10.37
C VAL A 29 -0.72 -4.21 -10.52
N ALA A 30 0.42 -3.71 -10.98
CA ALA A 30 0.67 -2.30 -11.24
C ALA A 30 -0.28 -1.73 -12.31
N GLU A 31 -0.44 -2.44 -13.43
CA GLU A 31 -1.36 -2.08 -14.50
C GLU A 31 -2.81 -2.05 -14.01
N ARG A 32 -3.25 -3.10 -13.28
CA ARG A 32 -4.61 -3.21 -12.75
C ARG A 32 -5.01 -2.03 -11.86
N TYR A 33 -4.09 -1.57 -11.01
CA TYR A 33 -4.36 -0.51 -10.04
C TYR A 33 -3.84 0.87 -10.47
N GLY A 34 -3.23 1.00 -11.65
CA GLY A 34 -2.68 2.27 -12.15
C GLY A 34 -1.57 2.83 -11.26
N ILE A 35 -0.74 1.95 -10.66
CA ILE A 35 0.37 2.33 -9.77
C ILE A 35 1.70 1.87 -10.37
N ALA A 36 2.81 2.41 -9.86
CA ALA A 36 4.14 1.93 -10.25
C ALA A 36 4.43 0.54 -9.67
N GLU A 37 5.15 -0.31 -10.42
CA GLU A 37 5.61 -1.63 -9.94
C GLU A 37 6.42 -1.53 -8.63
N GLN A 38 7.22 -0.49 -8.47
CA GLN A 38 7.97 -0.22 -7.24
C GLN A 38 7.05 -0.13 -6.01
N THR A 39 5.84 0.41 -6.17
CA THR A 39 4.83 0.48 -5.12
C THR A 39 4.34 -0.93 -4.76
N VAL A 40 4.13 -1.81 -5.75
CA VAL A 40 3.75 -3.20 -5.54
C VAL A 40 4.82 -3.94 -4.74
N TRP A 41 6.09 -3.86 -5.16
CA TRP A 41 7.22 -4.47 -4.46
C TRP A 41 7.34 -3.99 -3.01
N LYS A 42 7.19 -2.67 -2.80
CA LYS A 42 7.25 -2.07 -1.47
C LYS A 42 6.15 -2.61 -0.55
N TRP A 43 4.91 -2.71 -1.03
CA TRP A 43 3.78 -3.15 -0.21
C TRP A 43 3.77 -4.66 0.05
N ARG A 44 4.29 -5.48 -0.87
CA ARG A 44 4.46 -6.92 -0.64
C ARG A 44 5.36 -7.25 0.54
N ASN A 45 6.43 -6.48 0.72
CA ASN A 45 7.41 -6.71 1.78
C ASN A 45 7.11 -5.93 3.08
N ARG A 46 5.94 -5.29 3.18
CA ARG A 46 5.51 -4.58 4.40
C ARG A 46 4.75 -5.52 5.31
N ASP A 47 4.99 -5.42 6.61
CA ASP A 47 4.24 -6.19 7.62
C ASP A 47 2.84 -5.63 7.90
N ASP A 48 2.59 -4.37 7.54
CA ASP A 48 1.35 -3.65 7.84
C ASP A 48 0.84 -2.88 6.60
N ILE A 49 -0.47 -2.85 6.43
CA ILE A 49 -1.19 -2.11 5.38
C ILE A 49 -1.44 -0.64 5.78
N HIS A 50 -1.40 -0.36 7.07
CA HIS A 50 -1.62 0.96 7.62
C HIS A 50 -0.32 1.75 7.75
N ASP A 51 -0.44 3.07 7.62
CA ASP A 51 0.70 3.95 7.84
C ASP A 51 0.95 4.06 9.35
N ARG A 52 2.22 3.87 9.75
CA ARG A 52 2.64 4.06 11.14
C ARG A 52 2.48 5.54 11.52
N SER A 53 2.33 5.80 12.82
CA SER A 53 2.26 7.17 13.30
C SER A 53 3.49 7.98 12.87
N HIS A 54 3.25 9.21 12.42
CA HIS A 54 4.32 10.17 12.11
C HIS A 54 4.88 10.83 13.38
N THR A 55 4.24 10.63 14.53
CA THR A 55 4.73 11.13 15.81
C THR A 55 5.90 10.27 16.29
N PRO A 56 7.04 10.86 16.70
CA PRO A 56 8.16 10.10 17.24
C PRO A 56 7.72 9.29 18.45
N HIS A 57 8.18 8.03 18.53
CA HIS A 57 7.93 7.16 19.66
C HIS A 57 8.72 7.69 20.86
N ARG A 58 8.02 8.19 21.89
CA ARG A 58 8.63 8.52 23.18
C ARG A 58 8.65 7.25 24.02
N LEU A 59 9.82 6.62 24.11
CA LEU A 59 10.11 5.54 25.04
C LEU A 59 10.68 6.13 26.32
#